data_AF-A0A9Q9F9I5-F1
#
_entry.id   AF-A0A9Q9F9I5-F1
#
_cell.length_a   1.000
_cell.length_b   1.000
_cell.length_c   1.000
_cell.angle_alpha   90.00
_cell.angle_beta   90.00
_cell.angle_gamma   90.00
#
_symmetry.space_group_name_H-M   'P 1'
#
loop_
_entity.id
_entity.type
_entity.pdbx_description
1 polymer ?
#
loop_
_entity_poly.entity_id
_entity_poly.type
_entity_poly.pdbx_seq_one_letter_code
_entity_poly.pdbx_strand_id
1 'polypeptide(L)'
;MFSFKERMGTFAKWPENYGVATPEKLSIAGFICLSTEEDNLTVECVYCHKTLECWERTDLPSREHYLHMSKCPLFNVNRMESRVSMFDGWDAKEAKALARIGFVKYNIGDADFIFCYKCGSIDKSHQCKRKRGCVYNVDRSVSIFFYNLIEGVYNEELTGYIENTMYIPQQSKEFLEAVAAASGMPVLRRIGDVIDEYVSSVLGDMEIAMSSDIERVTDEIAKEIRKKGLG
;
A
#
# COMPACT_ATOMS: atom_id res chain seq x y z
N MET A 1 -11.27 14.01 0.53
CA MET A 1 -11.46 13.19 -0.69
C MET A 1 -11.59 11.70 -0.33
N PHE A 2 -12.49 10.95 -1.00
CA PHE A 2 -12.75 9.52 -0.73
C PHE A 2 -11.52 8.63 -1.00
N SER A 3 -11.20 7.70 -0.11
CA SER A 3 -10.22 6.63 -0.29
C SER A 3 -10.71 5.54 -1.26
N PHE A 4 -9.83 4.68 -1.76
CA PHE A 4 -10.21 3.55 -2.61
C PHE A 4 -11.21 2.61 -1.90
N LYS A 5 -11.01 2.32 -0.61
CA LYS A 5 -11.95 1.57 0.23
C LYS A 5 -13.33 2.24 0.31
N GLU A 6 -13.38 3.55 0.53
CA GLU A 6 -14.65 4.29 0.57
C GLU A 6 -15.33 4.31 -0.80
N ARG A 7 -14.56 4.48 -1.89
CA ARG A 7 -15.08 4.44 -3.25
C ARG A 7 -15.66 3.07 -3.59
N MET A 8 -14.95 1.99 -3.26
CA MET A 8 -15.45 0.61 -3.39
C MET A 8 -16.79 0.41 -2.71
N GLY A 9 -16.95 0.95 -1.49
CA GLY A 9 -18.20 0.86 -0.73
C GLY A 9 -19.41 1.49 -1.43
N THR A 10 -19.21 2.45 -2.33
CA THR A 10 -20.33 3.07 -3.09
C THR A 10 -20.93 2.14 -4.14
N PHE A 11 -20.20 1.12 -4.58
CA PHE A 11 -20.61 0.17 -5.63
C PHE A 11 -21.36 -1.06 -5.10
N ALA A 12 -21.88 -1.03 -3.87
CA ALA A 12 -22.57 -2.16 -3.24
C ALA A 12 -23.77 -2.72 -4.03
N LYS A 13 -24.35 -1.92 -4.93
CA LYS A 13 -25.47 -2.30 -5.82
C LYS A 13 -25.10 -2.34 -7.30
N TRP A 14 -23.81 -2.20 -7.62
CA TRP A 14 -23.35 -2.26 -9.01
C TRP A 14 -23.63 -3.67 -9.57
N PRO A 15 -24.10 -3.80 -10.82
CA PRO A 15 -24.45 -5.12 -11.36
C PRO A 15 -23.25 -6.08 -11.34
N GLU A 16 -23.45 -7.25 -10.75
CA GLU A 16 -22.46 -8.31 -10.78
C GLU A 16 -22.23 -8.77 -12.24
N ASN A 17 -20.97 -9.04 -12.57
CA ASN A 17 -20.58 -9.51 -13.91
C ASN A 17 -21.04 -8.59 -15.06
N TYR A 18 -21.12 -7.28 -14.82
CA TYR A 18 -21.44 -6.29 -15.87
C TYR A 18 -20.45 -6.35 -17.04
N GLY A 19 -19.18 -6.64 -16.75
CA GLY A 19 -18.13 -6.77 -17.76
C GLY A 19 -16.80 -6.32 -17.21
N VAL A 20 -16.05 -5.54 -17.99
CA VAL A 20 -14.73 -5.05 -17.61
C VAL A 20 -14.79 -3.92 -16.57
N ALA A 21 -15.88 -3.16 -16.52
CA ALA A 21 -16.13 -2.11 -15.53
C ALA A 21 -16.59 -2.70 -14.18
N THR A 22 -15.66 -3.37 -13.48
CA THR A 22 -15.90 -3.90 -12.13
C THR A 22 -15.79 -2.79 -11.07
N PRO A 23 -16.41 -2.96 -9.88
CA PRO A 23 -16.28 -2.03 -8.76
C PRO A 23 -14.83 -1.65 -8.44
N GLU A 24 -13.90 -2.60 -8.47
CA GLU A 24 -12.47 -2.39 -8.20
C GLU A 24 -11.84 -1.50 -9.26
N LYS A 25 -12.13 -1.76 -10.54
CA LYS A 25 -11.59 -0.98 -11.66
C LYS A 25 -12.17 0.42 -11.72
N LEU A 26 -13.46 0.58 -11.43
CA LEU A 26 -14.11 1.89 -11.32
C LEU A 26 -13.52 2.70 -10.15
N SER A 27 -13.41 2.06 -8.98
CA SER A 27 -12.89 2.70 -7.76
C SER A 27 -11.43 3.11 -7.92
N ILE A 28 -10.56 2.28 -8.53
CA ILE A 28 -9.15 2.65 -8.74
C ILE A 28 -8.98 3.69 -9.85
N ALA A 29 -9.89 3.75 -10.81
CA ALA A 29 -9.97 4.84 -11.78
C ALA A 29 -10.51 6.15 -11.18
N GLY A 30 -10.82 6.17 -9.88
CA GLY A 30 -11.20 7.35 -9.11
C GLY A 30 -12.70 7.62 -9.06
N PHE A 31 -13.54 6.66 -9.45
CA PHE A 31 -14.99 6.81 -9.48
C PHE A 31 -15.66 6.44 -8.17
N ILE A 32 -16.79 7.10 -7.89
CA ILE A 32 -17.84 6.66 -6.97
C ILE A 32 -19.11 6.37 -7.76
N CYS A 33 -19.94 5.46 -7.25
CA CYS A 33 -21.25 5.18 -7.80
C CYS A 33 -22.26 6.25 -7.37
N LEU A 34 -22.98 6.83 -8.32
CA LEU A 34 -24.08 7.78 -8.05
C LEU A 34 -25.45 7.12 -8.25
N SER A 35 -25.58 6.24 -9.24
CA SER A 35 -26.83 5.54 -9.55
C SER A 35 -26.57 4.11 -10.03
N THR A 36 -27.50 3.22 -9.71
CA THR A 36 -27.46 1.78 -10.06
C THR A 36 -28.75 1.33 -10.75
N GLU A 37 -29.56 2.28 -11.24
CA GLU A 37 -30.75 1.96 -12.03
C GLU A 37 -30.32 1.28 -13.34
N GLU A 38 -31.05 0.25 -13.79
CA GLU A 38 -30.65 -0.59 -14.94
C GLU A 38 -30.36 0.23 -16.22
N ASP A 39 -31.13 1.31 -16.43
CA ASP A 39 -30.96 2.22 -17.57
C ASP A 39 -30.03 3.42 -17.28
N ASN A 40 -29.49 3.52 -16.06
CA ASN A 40 -28.74 4.69 -15.59
C ASN A 40 -27.67 4.31 -14.56
N LEU A 41 -26.69 3.51 -15.01
CA LEU A 41 -25.46 3.24 -14.28
C LEU A 41 -24.52 4.44 -14.36
N THR A 42 -24.54 5.26 -13.32
CA THR A 42 -23.83 6.54 -13.32
C THR A 42 -22.76 6.57 -12.25
N VAL A 43 -21.57 7.03 -12.65
CA VAL A 43 -20.42 7.19 -11.77
C VAL A 43 -19.81 8.58 -11.89
N GLU A 44 -19.17 9.08 -10.83
CA GLU A 44 -18.46 10.38 -10.85
C GLU A 44 -17.05 10.25 -10.32
N CYS A 45 -16.09 10.88 -10.99
CA CYS A 45 -14.72 10.94 -10.51
C CYS A 45 -14.56 11.94 -9.37
N VAL A 46 -14.02 11.51 -8.23
CA VAL A 46 -13.80 12.40 -7.07
C VAL A 46 -12.70 13.46 -7.28
N TYR A 47 -11.85 13.31 -8.32
CA TYR A 47 -10.73 14.22 -8.62
C TYR A 47 -11.07 15.30 -9.63
N CYS A 48 -11.96 15.00 -10.59
CA CYS A 48 -12.27 15.91 -11.68
C CYS A 48 -13.77 16.18 -11.86
N HIS A 49 -14.62 15.51 -11.06
CA HIS A 49 -16.08 15.59 -11.11
C HIS A 49 -16.69 15.25 -12.48
N LYS A 50 -15.95 14.52 -13.33
CA LYS A 50 -16.52 14.00 -14.57
C LYS A 50 -17.45 12.85 -14.23
N THR A 51 -18.71 13.02 -14.61
CA THR A 51 -19.74 11.98 -14.59
C THR A 51 -19.71 11.17 -15.89
N LEU A 52 -19.78 9.84 -15.79
CA LEU A 52 -19.93 8.91 -16.92
C LEU A 52 -21.11 7.97 -16.67
N GLU A 53 -21.83 7.69 -17.74
CA GLU A 53 -23.02 6.84 -17.82
C GLU A 53 -22.97 6.02 -19.13
N CYS A 54 -23.96 5.17 -19.36
CA CYS A 54 -24.07 4.35 -20.58
C CYS A 54 -22.85 3.43 -20.82
N TRP A 55 -22.37 2.78 -19.76
CA TRP A 55 -21.23 1.87 -19.83
C TRP A 55 -21.49 0.68 -20.76
N GLU A 56 -20.50 0.29 -21.54
CA GLU A 56 -20.51 -0.96 -22.29
C GLU A 56 -19.73 -2.05 -21.55
N ARG A 57 -20.04 -3.32 -21.84
CA ARG A 57 -19.37 -4.46 -21.18
C ARG A 57 -17.86 -4.49 -21.42
N THR A 58 -17.37 -3.85 -22.49
CA THR A 58 -15.97 -3.78 -22.89
C THR A 58 -15.24 -2.53 -22.40
N ASP A 59 -15.94 -1.60 -21.75
CA ASP A 59 -15.35 -0.34 -21.35
C ASP A 59 -14.33 -0.52 -20.24
N LEU A 60 -13.17 0.09 -20.46
CA LEU A 60 -12.09 0.15 -19.48
C LEU A 60 -12.24 1.45 -18.69
N PRO A 61 -12.52 1.42 -17.37
CA PRO A 61 -12.79 2.63 -16.61
C PRO A 61 -11.73 3.73 -16.72
N SER A 62 -10.44 3.37 -16.64
CA SER A 62 -9.34 4.32 -16.79
C SER A 62 -9.26 4.93 -18.20
N ARG A 63 -9.58 4.14 -19.22
CA ARG A 63 -9.59 4.58 -20.63
C ARG A 63 -10.74 5.54 -20.88
N GLU A 64 -11.97 5.17 -20.51
CA GLU A 64 -13.14 6.03 -20.69
C GLU A 64 -12.96 7.34 -19.92
N HIS A 65 -12.47 7.27 -18.69
CA HIS A 65 -12.15 8.45 -17.91
C HIS A 65 -11.14 9.36 -18.62
N TYR A 66 -10.07 8.81 -19.21
CA TYR A 66 -9.11 9.62 -19.95
C TYR A 66 -9.71 10.21 -21.24
N LEU A 67 -10.45 9.43 -22.02
CA LEU A 67 -11.05 9.88 -23.27
C LEU A 67 -12.04 11.03 -23.04
N HIS A 68 -12.81 10.95 -21.95
CA HIS A 68 -13.82 11.96 -21.62
C HIS A 68 -13.31 13.12 -20.76
N MET A 69 -12.20 12.94 -20.02
CA MET A 69 -11.60 13.98 -19.17
C MET A 69 -10.07 13.82 -19.04
N SER A 70 -9.36 14.00 -20.16
CA SER A 70 -7.88 13.88 -20.21
C SER A 70 -7.13 14.86 -19.31
N LYS A 71 -7.79 15.92 -18.82
CA LYS A 71 -7.23 16.91 -17.88
C LYS A 71 -7.30 16.49 -16.41
N CYS A 72 -7.92 15.35 -16.09
CA CYS A 72 -8.01 14.85 -14.72
C CYS A 72 -6.60 14.71 -14.10
N PRO A 73 -6.42 15.07 -12.80
CA PRO A 73 -5.13 14.93 -12.12
C PRO A 73 -4.52 13.52 -12.20
N LEU A 74 -5.35 12.47 -12.24
CA LEU A 74 -4.90 11.08 -12.30
C LEU A 74 -4.01 10.81 -13.53
N PHE A 75 -4.36 11.38 -14.68
CA PHE A 75 -3.60 11.19 -15.92
C PHE A 75 -2.43 12.17 -16.07
N ASN A 76 -2.37 13.18 -15.20
CA ASN A 76 -1.43 14.29 -15.27
C ASN A 76 -0.49 14.36 -14.06
N VAL A 77 -0.26 13.25 -13.34
CA VAL A 77 0.67 13.20 -12.19
C VAL A 77 2.12 13.54 -12.55
N ASN A 78 2.47 13.58 -13.83
CA ASN A 78 3.75 14.13 -14.30
C ASN A 78 3.85 15.65 -14.08
N ARG A 79 2.72 16.38 -14.03
CA ARG A 79 2.62 17.81 -13.72
C ARG A 79 2.59 18.05 -12.22
N MET A 80 3.27 19.10 -11.77
CA MET A 80 3.36 19.39 -10.33
C MET A 80 2.00 19.82 -9.76
N GLU A 81 1.24 20.60 -10.52
CA GLU A 81 -0.06 21.15 -10.13
C GLU A 81 -1.05 20.03 -9.83
N SER A 82 -1.10 19.01 -10.69
CA SER A 82 -1.93 17.83 -10.49
C SER A 82 -1.53 17.04 -9.25
N ARG A 83 -0.23 16.91 -8.95
CA ARG A 83 0.19 16.24 -7.71
C ARG A 83 -0.21 17.05 -6.49
N VAL A 84 -0.03 18.37 -6.50
CA VAL A 84 -0.42 19.25 -5.40
C VAL A 84 -1.93 19.16 -5.14
N SER A 85 -2.77 19.15 -6.18
CA SER A 85 -4.23 19.06 -6.01
C SER A 85 -4.69 17.73 -5.40
N MET A 86 -3.87 16.67 -5.47
CA MET A 86 -4.19 15.38 -4.84
C MET A 86 -3.96 15.37 -3.33
N PHE A 87 -3.20 16.33 -2.78
CA PHE A 87 -3.01 16.50 -1.34
C PHE A 87 -4.17 17.26 -0.69
N ASP A 88 -5.40 16.87 -0.99
CA ASP A 88 -6.61 17.45 -0.40
C ASP A 88 -6.58 17.35 1.13
N GLY A 89 -6.93 18.46 1.79
CA GLY A 89 -6.90 18.63 3.25
C GLY A 89 -5.52 18.87 3.89
N TRP A 90 -4.43 18.95 3.11
CA TRP A 90 -3.07 19.19 3.65
C TRP A 90 -2.65 20.67 3.57
N ASP A 91 -1.66 21.05 4.38
CA ASP A 91 -1.02 22.36 4.25
C ASP A 91 -0.37 22.53 2.87
N ALA A 92 -0.56 23.70 2.27
CA ALA A 92 -0.12 23.98 0.91
C ALA A 92 1.41 23.95 0.75
N LYS A 93 2.18 24.29 1.79
CA LYS A 93 3.65 24.24 1.72
C LYS A 93 4.12 22.79 1.78
N GLU A 94 3.55 21.98 2.67
CA GLU A 94 3.86 20.55 2.79
C GLU A 94 3.49 19.80 1.50
N ALA A 95 2.27 19.98 0.99
CA ALA A 95 1.82 19.40 -0.27
C ALA A 95 2.77 19.75 -1.43
N LYS A 96 3.17 21.02 -1.54
CA LYS A 96 4.13 21.46 -2.57
C LYS A 96 5.52 20.86 -2.38
N ALA A 97 5.99 20.67 -1.14
CA ALA A 97 7.29 20.05 -0.88
C ALA A 97 7.31 18.59 -1.35
N LEU A 98 6.30 17.81 -0.99
CA LEU A 98 6.15 16.41 -1.41
C LEU A 98 5.92 16.28 -2.92
N ALA A 99 5.04 17.10 -3.48
CA ALA A 99 4.79 17.11 -4.92
C ALA A 99 6.06 17.41 -5.73
N ARG A 100 6.96 18.31 -5.27
CA ARG A 100 8.22 18.61 -5.95
C ARG A 100 9.13 17.40 -6.09
N ILE A 101 9.20 16.56 -5.06
CA ILE A 101 10.01 15.32 -5.08
C ILE A 101 9.28 14.13 -5.74
N GLY A 102 8.09 14.37 -6.30
CA GLY A 102 7.36 13.39 -7.10
C GLY A 102 6.39 12.53 -6.29
N PHE A 103 5.99 12.96 -5.10
CA PHE A 103 4.96 12.27 -4.32
C PHE A 103 3.57 12.69 -4.75
N VAL A 104 2.63 11.75 -4.65
CA VAL A 104 1.18 11.95 -4.75
C VAL A 104 0.52 11.39 -3.50
N LYS A 105 -0.62 11.95 -3.13
CA LYS A 105 -1.54 11.38 -2.15
C LYS A 105 -2.65 10.65 -2.88
N TYR A 106 -2.82 9.37 -2.61
CA TYR A 106 -3.85 8.54 -3.20
C TYR A 106 -4.27 7.48 -2.18
N ASN A 107 -5.28 7.82 -1.38
CA ASN A 107 -5.66 7.04 -0.21
C ASN A 107 -6.25 5.69 -0.64
N ILE A 108 -5.66 4.59 -0.15
CA ILE A 108 -6.12 3.23 -0.42
C ILE A 108 -7.09 2.75 0.66
N GLY A 109 -6.68 2.87 1.93
CA GLY A 109 -7.49 2.53 3.10
C GLY A 109 -7.85 3.76 3.95
N ASP A 110 -7.90 3.58 5.26
CA ASP A 110 -8.38 4.59 6.21
C ASP A 110 -7.35 5.69 6.54
N ALA A 111 -6.12 5.57 6.04
CA ALA A 111 -5.03 6.50 6.29
C ALA A 111 -4.54 7.17 5.00
N ASP A 112 -3.91 8.32 5.17
CA ASP A 112 -3.26 9.01 4.07
C ASP A 112 -2.14 8.17 3.48
N PHE A 113 -2.29 7.80 2.21
CA PHE A 113 -1.33 6.95 1.52
C PHE A 113 -0.62 7.79 0.45
N ILE A 114 0.68 8.00 0.66
CA ILE A 114 1.52 8.80 -0.22
C ILE A 114 2.68 7.97 -0.77
N PHE A 115 3.03 8.19 -2.03
CA PHE A 115 4.12 7.48 -2.67
C PHE A 115 4.64 8.24 -3.89
N CYS A 116 5.85 7.91 -4.33
CA CYS A 116 6.41 8.42 -5.58
C CYS A 116 5.63 7.87 -6.78
N TYR A 117 4.96 8.75 -7.55
CA TYR A 117 4.10 8.31 -8.66
C TYR A 117 4.85 7.49 -9.73
N LYS A 118 6.18 7.66 -9.82
CA LYS A 118 7.00 6.99 -10.83
C LYS A 118 7.30 5.53 -10.49
N CYS A 119 7.63 5.25 -9.23
CA CYS A 119 8.19 3.95 -8.82
C CYS A 119 7.46 3.29 -7.65
N GLY A 120 6.52 3.97 -6.99
CA GLY A 120 5.77 3.45 -5.84
C GLY A 120 6.49 3.54 -4.49
N SER A 121 7.67 4.16 -4.41
CA SER A 121 8.38 4.32 -3.14
C SER A 121 7.57 5.17 -2.16
N ILE A 122 7.35 4.66 -0.94
CA ILE A 122 6.68 5.35 0.17
C ILE A 122 7.66 6.13 1.06
N ASP A 123 8.96 5.87 0.94
CA ASP A 123 10.01 6.57 1.69
C ASP A 123 10.16 8.03 1.22
N LYS A 124 9.84 8.99 2.09
CA LYS A 124 9.92 10.43 1.82
C LYS A 124 11.34 10.92 1.49
N SER A 125 12.38 10.20 1.90
CA SER A 125 13.77 10.51 1.57
C SER A 125 14.21 9.99 0.19
N HIS A 126 13.31 9.29 -0.51
CA HIS A 126 13.59 8.66 -1.79
C HIS A 126 14.00 9.64 -2.90
N GLN A 127 15.14 9.33 -3.54
CA GLN A 127 15.56 9.97 -4.79
C GLN A 127 15.25 9.07 -5.99
N CYS A 128 14.22 9.45 -6.75
CA CYS A 128 13.76 8.61 -7.85
C CYS A 128 14.73 8.59 -9.03
N LYS A 129 15.30 7.41 -9.31
CA LYS A 129 16.17 7.17 -10.46
C LYS A 129 15.45 7.31 -11.81
N ARG A 130 14.11 7.26 -11.84
CA ARG A 130 13.31 7.43 -13.06
C ARG A 130 13.33 8.91 -13.49
N LYS A 131 14.20 9.23 -14.45
CA LYS A 131 14.57 10.61 -14.81
C LYS A 131 13.42 11.45 -15.39
N ARG A 132 12.46 10.89 -16.14
CA ARG A 132 11.33 11.66 -16.71
C ARG A 132 10.00 11.03 -16.32
N GLY A 133 9.06 11.88 -15.90
CA GLY A 133 7.65 11.52 -15.90
C GLY A 133 7.15 11.53 -17.33
N CYS A 134 6.55 10.44 -17.78
CA CYS A 134 5.87 10.39 -19.07
C CYS A 134 4.44 10.87 -18.92
N VAL A 135 3.85 11.33 -20.03
CA VAL A 135 2.40 11.59 -20.11
C VAL A 135 1.69 10.24 -20.15
N TYR A 136 0.50 10.17 -19.55
CA TYR A 136 -0.38 9.02 -19.72
C TYR A 136 -0.70 8.78 -21.20
N ASN A 137 -0.71 7.53 -21.64
CA ASN A 137 -0.99 7.16 -23.02
C ASN A 137 -1.84 5.90 -23.04
N VAL A 138 -3.03 6.01 -23.63
CA VAL A 138 -4.00 4.90 -23.72
C VAL A 138 -3.52 3.77 -24.62
N ASP A 139 -2.76 4.08 -25.66
CA ASP A 139 -2.30 3.12 -26.66
C ASP A 139 -0.96 2.46 -26.28
N ARG A 140 -0.28 2.98 -25.24
CA ARG A 140 1.03 2.50 -24.82
C ARG A 140 1.16 2.50 -23.31
N SER A 141 1.18 1.30 -22.74
CA SER A 141 1.57 1.12 -21.34
C SER A 141 2.98 1.67 -21.09
N VAL A 142 3.08 2.53 -20.07
CA VAL A 142 4.33 3.12 -19.63
C VAL A 142 4.66 2.54 -18.26
N SER A 143 5.93 2.18 -18.02
CA SER A 143 6.38 1.83 -16.67
C SER A 143 6.41 3.07 -15.77
N ILE A 144 5.25 3.50 -15.30
CA ILE A 144 5.03 4.52 -14.27
C ILE A 144 4.06 3.88 -13.28
N PHE A 145 4.50 3.72 -12.04
CA PHE A 145 3.75 3.01 -11.00
C PHE A 145 2.31 3.51 -10.87
N PHE A 146 2.11 4.83 -10.88
CA PHE A 146 0.78 5.41 -10.74
C PHE A 146 -0.17 5.09 -11.90
N TYR A 147 0.35 4.98 -13.13
CA TYR A 147 -0.49 4.64 -14.28
C TYR A 147 -0.90 3.17 -14.25
N ASN A 148 0.03 2.28 -13.92
CA ASN A 148 -0.29 0.88 -13.66
C ASN A 148 -1.34 0.73 -12.54
N LEU A 149 -1.23 1.55 -11.48
CA LEU A 149 -2.19 1.57 -10.38
C LEU A 149 -3.60 1.91 -10.86
N ILE A 150 -3.79 3.04 -11.55
CA ILE A 150 -5.13 3.46 -12.01
C ILE A 150 -5.66 2.62 -13.18
N GLU A 151 -4.79 1.91 -13.90
CA GLU A 151 -5.16 0.89 -14.90
C GLU A 151 -5.61 -0.43 -14.25
N GLY A 152 -5.47 -0.56 -12.92
CA GLY A 152 -5.94 -1.70 -12.15
C GLY A 152 -5.00 -2.90 -12.15
N VAL A 153 -3.71 -2.70 -12.47
CA VAL A 153 -2.69 -3.77 -12.46
C VAL A 153 -2.55 -4.43 -11.09
N TYR A 154 -2.84 -3.69 -10.01
CA TYR A 154 -2.69 -4.15 -8.63
C TYR A 154 -4.02 -4.41 -7.92
N ASN A 155 -5.13 -4.53 -8.66
CA ASN A 155 -6.47 -4.59 -8.06
C ASN A 155 -6.66 -5.82 -7.18
N GLU A 156 -6.14 -6.98 -7.59
CA GLU A 156 -6.24 -8.20 -6.79
C GLU A 156 -5.55 -8.03 -5.43
N GLU A 157 -4.35 -7.46 -5.41
CA GLU A 157 -3.60 -7.20 -4.19
C GLU A 157 -4.26 -6.13 -3.31
N LEU A 158 -4.84 -5.09 -3.92
CA LEU A 158 -5.51 -4.01 -3.20
C LEU A 158 -6.83 -4.48 -2.56
N THR A 159 -7.62 -5.27 -3.29
CA THR A 159 -8.82 -5.91 -2.76
C THR A 159 -8.44 -6.85 -1.62
N GLY A 160 -7.42 -7.69 -1.82
CA GLY A 160 -6.87 -8.54 -0.79
C GLY A 160 -6.43 -7.77 0.46
N TYR A 161 -5.80 -6.61 0.32
CA TYR A 161 -5.41 -5.75 1.44
C TYR A 161 -6.60 -5.19 2.22
N ILE A 162 -7.68 -4.80 1.53
CA ILE A 162 -8.87 -4.21 2.16
C ILE A 162 -9.73 -5.27 2.82
N GLU A 163 -9.94 -6.39 2.14
CA GLU A 163 -10.78 -7.49 2.65
C GLU A 163 -10.05 -8.27 3.76
N ASN A 164 -8.74 -8.50 3.61
CA ASN A 164 -7.91 -9.18 4.59
C ASN A 164 -7.15 -8.19 5.47
N THR A 165 -7.71 -7.01 5.75
CA THR A 165 -7.15 -6.14 6.79
C THR A 165 -7.16 -6.94 8.09
N MET A 166 -6.03 -7.55 8.44
CA MET A 166 -5.91 -8.41 9.61
C MET A 166 -6.37 -7.58 10.80
N TYR A 167 -7.49 -7.94 11.40
CA TYR A 167 -7.91 -7.33 12.66
C TYR A 167 -6.81 -7.66 13.66
N ILE A 168 -5.94 -6.68 13.94
CA ILE A 168 -4.98 -6.74 15.02
C ILE A 168 -5.75 -6.19 16.23
N PRO A 169 -6.09 -7.02 17.23
CA PRO A 169 -6.70 -6.53 18.46
C PRO A 169 -5.89 -5.37 19.02
N GLN A 170 -6.56 -4.36 19.57
CA GLN A 170 -5.90 -3.16 20.08
C GLN A 170 -4.73 -3.47 21.03
N GLN A 171 -4.87 -4.49 21.86
CA GLN A 171 -3.82 -5.00 22.76
C GLN A 171 -2.60 -5.52 21.99
N SER A 172 -2.81 -6.23 20.88
CA SER A 172 -1.74 -6.71 20.00
C SER A 172 -1.08 -5.54 19.27
N LYS A 173 -1.83 -4.50 18.91
CA LYS A 173 -1.28 -3.30 18.28
C LYS A 173 -0.40 -2.52 19.27
N GLU A 174 -0.89 -2.29 20.48
CA GLU A 174 -0.15 -1.63 21.57
C GLU A 174 1.11 -2.41 21.95
N PHE A 175 1.01 -3.75 22.00
CA PHE A 175 2.17 -4.62 22.20
C PHE A 175 3.19 -4.48 21.07
N LEU A 176 2.76 -4.54 19.81
CA LEU A 176 3.65 -4.39 18.65
C LEU A 176 4.29 -3.00 18.61
N GLU A 177 3.56 -1.94 18.95
CA GLU A 177 4.09 -0.58 19.07
C GLU A 177 5.13 -0.46 20.19
N ALA A 178 4.87 -1.07 21.36
CA ALA A 178 5.81 -1.10 22.47
C ALA A 178 7.09 -1.89 22.12
N VAL A 179 6.95 -3.02 21.44
CA VAL A 179 8.07 -3.83 20.95
C VAL A 179 8.89 -3.07 19.92
N ALA A 180 8.25 -2.45 18.93
CA ALA A 180 8.93 -1.64 17.90
C ALA A 180 9.67 -0.43 18.50
N ALA A 181 9.06 0.23 19.50
CA ALA A 181 9.68 1.33 20.22
C ALA A 181 10.89 0.89 21.05
N ALA A 182 10.79 -0.26 21.74
CA ALA A 182 11.87 -0.81 22.56
C ALA A 182 13.06 -1.31 21.72
N SER A 183 12.79 -1.76 20.49
CA SER A 183 13.82 -2.27 19.57
C SER A 183 14.37 -1.21 18.59
N GLY A 184 13.84 0.03 18.63
CA GLY A 184 14.29 1.12 17.74
C GLY A 184 14.00 0.87 16.26
N MET A 185 13.04 0.01 15.93
CA MET A 185 12.83 -0.50 14.58
C MET A 185 11.72 0.24 13.81
N PRO A 186 11.89 0.51 12.49
CA PRO A 186 10.85 1.15 11.69
C PRO A 186 9.63 0.23 11.46
N VAL A 187 8.43 0.79 11.56
CA VAL A 187 7.09 0.16 11.50
C VAL A 187 6.76 -0.55 10.17
N LEU A 188 7.65 -0.56 9.18
CA LEU A 188 7.39 -1.06 7.81
C LEU A 188 8.28 -2.23 7.35
N ARG A 189 8.75 -3.09 8.26
CA ARG A 189 9.32 -4.39 7.86
C ARG A 189 8.20 -5.39 7.56
N ARG A 190 8.47 -6.38 6.69
CA ARG A 190 7.50 -7.47 6.46
C ARG A 190 7.40 -8.27 7.75
N ILE A 191 6.21 -8.72 8.10
CA ILE A 191 5.99 -9.56 9.30
C ILE A 191 6.94 -10.77 9.32
N GLY A 192 7.28 -11.33 8.15
CA GLY A 192 8.31 -12.37 8.02
C GLY A 192 9.68 -11.97 8.55
N ASP A 193 10.16 -10.75 8.23
CA ASP A 193 11.46 -10.26 8.70
C ASP A 193 11.50 -10.11 10.23
N VAL A 194 10.35 -9.74 10.83
CA VAL A 194 10.20 -9.59 12.29
C VAL A 194 10.19 -10.94 12.98
N ILE A 195 9.48 -11.92 12.41
CA ILE A 195 9.44 -13.29 12.92
C ILE A 195 10.84 -13.92 12.83
N ASP A 196 11.52 -13.78 11.69
CA ASP A 196 12.85 -14.35 11.48
C ASP A 196 13.87 -13.76 12.46
N GLU A 197 13.81 -12.46 12.75
CA GLU A 197 14.69 -11.79 13.71
C GLU A 197 14.39 -12.23 15.15
N TYR A 198 13.12 -12.29 15.56
CA TYR A 198 12.74 -12.76 16.89
C TYR A 198 13.12 -14.23 17.11
N VAL A 199 12.83 -15.09 16.12
CA VAL A 199 13.20 -16.52 16.16
C VAL A 199 14.71 -16.66 16.24
N SER A 200 15.47 -15.90 15.44
CA SER A 200 16.93 -15.92 15.49
C SER A 200 17.47 -15.47 16.84
N SER A 201 16.88 -14.45 17.46
CA SER A 201 17.24 -13.98 18.80
C SER A 201 17.00 -15.06 19.85
N VAL A 202 15.80 -15.66 19.87
CA VAL A 202 15.44 -16.69 20.86
C VAL A 202 16.31 -17.93 20.69
N LEU A 203 16.57 -18.35 19.46
CA LEU A 203 17.47 -19.48 19.18
C LEU A 203 18.90 -19.17 19.64
N GLY A 204 19.39 -17.94 19.44
CA GLY A 204 20.70 -17.50 19.94
C GLY A 204 20.80 -17.54 21.46
N ASP A 205 19.77 -17.04 22.17
CA ASP A 205 19.73 -17.10 23.64
C ASP A 205 19.71 -18.54 24.15
N MET A 206 18.98 -19.43 23.46
CA MET A 206 18.95 -20.86 23.76
C MET A 206 20.31 -21.53 23.53
N GLU A 207 21.02 -21.21 22.44
CA GLU A 207 22.37 -21.72 22.16
C GLU A 207 23.38 -21.28 23.22
N ILE A 208 23.30 -20.02 23.67
CA ILE A 208 24.16 -19.49 24.74
C ILE A 208 23.88 -20.23 26.05
N ALA A 209 22.61 -20.37 26.43
CA ALA A 209 22.21 -21.07 27.64
C ALA A 209 22.67 -22.54 27.61
N MET A 210 22.47 -23.23 26.49
CA MET A 210 22.89 -24.62 26.31
C MET A 210 24.41 -24.77 26.37
N SER A 211 25.16 -23.84 25.77
CA SER A 211 26.63 -23.83 25.84
C SER A 211 27.12 -23.64 27.28
N SER A 212 26.52 -22.72 28.02
CA SER A 212 26.82 -22.50 29.44
C SER A 212 26.51 -23.72 30.30
N ASP A 213 25.41 -24.43 30.02
CA ASP A 213 25.05 -25.65 30.75
C ASP A 213 26.03 -26.80 30.44
N ILE A 214 26.48 -26.93 29.20
CA ILE A 214 27.50 -27.91 28.79
C ILE A 214 28.82 -27.63 29.52
N GLU A 215 29.27 -26.39 29.57
CA GLU A 215 30.49 -25.99 30.29
C GLU A 215 30.37 -26.33 31.78
N ARG A 216 29.24 -26.01 32.42
CA ARG A 216 28.98 -26.33 33.82
C ARG A 216 29.06 -27.84 34.08
N VAL A 217 28.39 -28.64 33.27
CA VAL A 217 28.38 -30.11 33.43
C VAL A 217 29.78 -30.68 33.19
N THR A 218 30.52 -30.16 32.22
CA THR A 218 31.90 -30.60 31.91
C THR A 218 32.86 -30.26 33.05
N ASP A 219 32.65 -29.12 33.71
CA ASP A 219 33.41 -28.75 34.90
C ASP A 219 33.09 -29.63 36.12
N GLU A 220 31.81 -29.99 36.31
CA GLU A 220 31.35 -30.89 37.39
C GLU A 220 31.91 -32.31 37.21
N ILE A 221 31.61 -32.96 36.09
CA ILE A 221 32.60 -33.60 35.21
C ILE A 221 34.02 -33.81 35.76
N ALA A 222 34.88 -32.89 35.35
CA ALA A 222 36.30 -32.85 35.64
C ALA A 222 36.60 -32.70 37.14
N LYS A 223 35.75 -32.02 37.93
CA LYS A 223 35.91 -31.93 39.39
C LYS A 223 35.69 -33.29 40.05
N GLU A 224 34.68 -34.04 39.62
CA GLU A 224 34.37 -35.36 40.18
C GLU A 224 35.43 -36.41 39.80
N ILE A 225 35.95 -36.36 38.56
CA ILE A 225 37.11 -37.19 38.16
C ILE A 225 38.34 -36.88 39.03
N ARG A 226 38.66 -35.59 39.24
CA ARG A 226 39.76 -35.16 40.11
C ARG A 226 39.56 -35.63 41.56
N LYS A 227 38.32 -35.60 42.05
CA LYS A 227 37.96 -36.03 43.41
C LYS A 227 38.02 -37.55 43.60
N LYS A 228 37.76 -38.33 42.54
CA LYS A 228 37.80 -39.80 42.56
C LYS A 228 39.19 -40.40 42.33
N GLY A 229 40.22 -39.60 42.08
CA GLY A 229 41.62 -40.03 42.20
C GLY A 229 41.99 -41.26 41.37
N LEU A 230 41.86 -41.18 40.05
CA LEU A 230 42.66 -42.02 39.14
C LEU A 230 43.90 -41.21 38.72
N GLY A 231 44.90 -41.23 39.61
CA GLY A 231 46.30 -41.14 39.21
C GLY A 231 46.81 -42.52 38.81
#